data_AF-X8AFQ7-F1
#
_entry.id   AF-X8AFQ7-F1
#
_cell.length_a   1.000
_cell.length_b   1.000
_cell.length_c   1.000
_cell.angle_alpha   90.00
_cell.angle_beta   90.00
_cell.angle_gamma   90.00
#
_symmetry.space_group_name_H-M   'P 1'
#
loop_
_entity.id
_entity.type
_entity.pdbx_description
1 polymer ?
#
loop_
_entity_poly.entity_id
_entity_poly.type
_entity_poly.pdbx_seq_one_letter_code
_entity_poly.pdbx_strand_id
1 'polypeptide(L)'
;MSAEDLTSLAASLQPLQAAAGQVLMRQGEQAVSFLLIRSGTAEVKHVGDDDSVIVEHVSAGMIVGEIALLRDTRAPQPSPRPNR
;
A
#
# COMPACT_ATOMS: atom_id res chain seq x y z
N MET A 1 20.02 -6.45 6.79
CA MET A 1 19.88 -6.62 5.33
C MET A 1 21.23 -6.37 4.72
N SER A 2 21.79 -7.38 4.06
CA SER A 2 23.01 -7.23 3.27
C SER A 2 22.70 -6.46 1.97
N ALA A 3 23.73 -5.92 1.31
CA ALA A 3 23.55 -5.32 -0.02
C ALA A 3 23.04 -6.35 -1.06
N GLU A 4 23.34 -7.63 -0.85
CA GLU A 4 22.87 -8.74 -1.71
C GLU A 4 21.36 -8.98 -1.54
N ASP A 5 20.83 -8.86 -0.32
CA ASP A 5 19.38 -9.00 -0.05
C ASP A 5 18.58 -7.91 -0.80
N LEU A 6 19.07 -6.67 -0.74
CA LEU A 6 18.48 -5.52 -1.43
C LEU A 6 18.55 -5.66 -2.95
N THR A 7 19.66 -6.20 -3.48
CA THR A 7 19.83 -6.44 -4.91
C THR A 7 18.85 -7.51 -5.40
N SER A 8 18.70 -8.59 -4.64
CA SER A 8 17.76 -9.67 -4.95
C SER A 8 16.31 -9.20 -4.89
N LEU A 9 15.96 -8.37 -3.90
CA LEU A 9 14.65 -7.75 -3.80
C LEU A 9 14.38 -6.78 -4.95
N ALA A 10 15.34 -5.93 -5.31
CA ALA A 10 15.18 -5.01 -6.44
C ALA A 10 14.97 -5.76 -7.76
N ALA A 11 15.60 -6.93 -7.93
CA ALA A 11 15.44 -7.77 -9.11
C ALA A 11 14.06 -8.45 -9.21
N SER A 12 13.33 -8.62 -8.11
CA SER A 12 11.99 -9.21 -8.11
C SER A 12 10.86 -8.19 -8.33
N LEU A 13 11.16 -6.88 -8.32
CA LEU A 13 10.18 -5.84 -8.58
C LEU A 13 9.71 -5.87 -10.03
N GLN A 14 8.39 -5.79 -10.22
CA GLN A 14 7.78 -5.68 -11.54
C GLN A 14 7.32 -4.24 -11.81
N PRO A 15 7.58 -3.69 -13.01
CA PRO A 15 7.05 -2.38 -13.37
C PRO A 15 5.51 -2.36 -13.33
N LEU A 16 4.97 -1.35 -12.66
CA LEU A 16 3.53 -1.08 -12.61
C LEU A 16 3.28 0.35 -13.05
N GLN A 17 2.48 0.54 -14.10
CA GLN A 17 1.99 1.83 -14.53
C GLN A 17 0.54 1.99 -14.09
N ALA A 18 0.24 3.14 -13.49
CA ALA A 18 -1.08 3.49 -13.02
C ALA A 18 -1.52 4.81 -13.64
N ALA A 19 -2.79 4.89 -14.05
CA ALA A 19 -3.38 6.16 -14.43
C ALA A 19 -3.74 6.99 -13.20
N ALA A 20 -3.88 8.31 -13.37
CA ALA A 20 -4.39 9.18 -12.32
C ALA A 20 -5.79 8.71 -11.85
N GLY A 21 -5.97 8.62 -10.53
CA GLY A 21 -7.21 8.13 -9.92
C GLY A 21 -7.38 6.60 -9.92
N GLN A 22 -6.45 5.84 -10.50
CA GLN A 22 -6.47 4.38 -10.41
C GLN A 22 -6.20 3.94 -8.97
N VAL A 23 -7.10 3.12 -8.42
CA VAL A 23 -6.92 2.53 -7.10
C VAL A 23 -5.96 1.35 -7.23
N LEU A 24 -4.81 1.45 -6.56
CA LEU A 24 -3.77 0.42 -6.58
C LEU A 24 -3.96 -0.63 -5.50
N MET A 25 -4.45 -0.21 -4.34
CA MET A 25 -4.68 -1.06 -3.16
C MET A 25 -5.86 -0.50 -2.37
N ARG A 26 -6.56 -1.33 -1.60
CA ARG A 26 -7.62 -0.89 -0.68
C ARG A 26 -7.33 -1.34 0.74
N GLN A 27 -7.62 -0.48 1.70
CA GLN A 27 -7.57 -0.83 3.12
C GLN A 27 -8.54 -1.98 3.41
N GLY A 28 -8.07 -2.96 4.19
CA GLY A 28 -8.84 -4.15 4.54
C GLY A 28 -8.78 -5.29 3.53
N GLU A 29 -8.16 -5.09 2.35
CA GLU A 29 -7.84 -6.18 1.44
C GLU A 29 -6.54 -6.88 1.85
N GLN A 30 -6.45 -8.18 1.57
CA GLN A 30 -5.23 -8.95 1.81
C GLN A 30 -4.09 -8.36 1.00
N ALA A 31 -3.07 -7.84 1.69
CA ALA A 31 -1.85 -7.40 1.02
C ALA A 31 -1.05 -8.63 0.56
N VAL A 32 -0.81 -8.71 -0.74
CA VAL A 32 0.03 -9.73 -1.37
C VAL A 32 1.29 -9.12 -1.99
N SER A 33 1.43 -7.79 -1.96
CA SER A 33 2.53 -7.03 -2.54
C SER A 33 2.67 -5.66 -1.87
N PHE A 34 3.88 -5.09 -1.93
CA PHE A 34 4.14 -3.68 -1.65
C PHE A 34 4.46 -2.96 -2.96
N LEU A 35 4.41 -1.62 -2.94
CA LEU A 35 4.73 -0.77 -4.09
C LEU A 35 5.89 0.15 -3.76
N LEU A 36 6.84 0.28 -4.69
CA LEU A 36 7.88 1.30 -4.66
C LEU A 36 7.52 2.39 -5.68
N ILE A 37 7.36 3.63 -5.23
CA ILE A 37 7.06 4.75 -6.12
C ILE A 37 8.35 5.12 -6.85
N ARG A 38 8.47 4.73 -8.12
CA ARG A 38 9.62 5.11 -8.96
C ARG A 38 9.54 6.56 -9.43
N SER A 39 8.34 7.04 -9.76
CA SER A 39 8.08 8.38 -10.30
C SER A 39 6.62 8.76 -10.14
N GLY A 40 6.34 10.07 -10.05
CA GLY A 40 5.00 10.59 -9.83
C GLY A 40 4.61 10.66 -8.35
N THR A 41 3.32 10.81 -8.09
CA THR A 41 2.74 10.88 -6.75
C THR A 41 1.53 9.96 -6.64
N ALA A 42 1.28 9.47 -5.44
CA ALA A 42 0.06 8.74 -5.11
C ALA A 42 -0.49 9.23 -3.76
N GLU A 43 -1.78 8.98 -3.55
CA GLU A 43 -2.46 9.26 -2.29
C GLU A 43 -2.69 7.94 -1.54
N VAL A 44 -2.36 7.95 -0.25
CA VAL A 44 -2.74 6.90 0.68
C VAL A 44 -3.87 7.45 1.55
N LYS A 45 -5.00 6.74 1.57
CA LYS A 45 -6.16 7.12 2.39
C LYS A 45 -6.31 6.10 3.50
N HIS A 46 -6.21 6.58 4.73
CA HIS A 46 -6.49 5.78 5.92
C HIS A 46 -7.86 6.18 6.46
N VAL A 47 -8.76 5.20 6.56
CA VAL A 47 -10.07 5.36 7.17
C VAL A 47 -10.00 4.77 8.57
N GLY A 48 -10.16 5.62 9.58
CA GLY A 48 -10.25 5.24 10.98
C GLY A 48 -11.62 4.65 11.34
N ASP A 49 -11.73 4.06 12.54
CA ASP A 49 -12.97 3.44 13.03
C ASP A 49 -14.12 4.46 13.26
N ASP A 50 -13.78 5.75 13.34
CA ASP A 50 -14.69 6.89 13.51
C ASP A 50 -15.08 7.57 12.19
N ASP A 51 -14.88 6.89 11.06
CA ASP A 51 -15.00 7.42 9.69
C ASP A 51 -14.06 8.62 9.40
N SER A 52 -13.04 8.87 10.25
CA SER A 52 -12.02 9.87 9.94
C SER A 52 -11.18 9.42 8.75
N VAL A 53 -10.90 10.34 7.83
CA VAL A 53 -10.08 10.07 6.64
C VAL A 53 -8.81 10.89 6.70
N ILE A 54 -7.68 10.21 6.85
CA ILE A 54 -6.36 10.82 6.74
C ILE A 54 -5.83 10.54 5.32
N VAL A 55 -5.43 11.59 4.62
CA VAL A 55 -4.84 11.49 3.29
C VAL A 55 -3.37 11.88 3.37
N GLU A 56 -2.50 10.95 3.05
CA GLU A 56 -1.06 11.17 2.92
C GLU A 56 -0.64 11.13 1.45
N HIS A 57 0.34 11.95 1.11
CA HIS A 57 0.89 11.98 -0.24
C HIS A 57 2.24 11.27 -0.23
N VAL A 58 2.37 10.26 -1.09
CA VAL A 58 3.62 9.56 -1.32
C VAL A 58 4.21 9.96 -2.66
N SER A 59 5.53 9.99 -2.73
CA SER A 59 6.31 10.48 -3.86
C SER A 59 7.46 9.52 -4.17
N ALA A 60 8.21 9.83 -5.22
CA ALA A 60 9.31 8.99 -5.66
C ALA A 60 10.29 8.65 -4.52
N GLY A 61 10.64 7.35 -4.42
CA GLY A 61 11.52 6.81 -3.38
C GLY A 61 10.78 6.27 -2.14
N MET A 62 9.48 6.51 -2.01
CA MET A 62 8.67 5.94 -0.92
C MET A 62 8.16 4.53 -1.25
N ILE A 63 7.98 3.72 -0.20
CA ILE A 63 7.38 2.39 -0.25
C ILE A 63 5.99 2.46 0.40
N VAL A 64 5.02 1.74 -0.16
CA VAL A 64 3.65 1.63 0.36
C VAL A 64 3.23 0.18 0.46
N GLY A 65 2.51 -0.18 1.53
CA GLY A 65 1.95 -1.52 1.72
C GLY A 65 2.93 -2.52 2.34
N GLU A 66 4.13 -2.09 2.72
CA GLU A 66 5.15 -2.88 3.40
C GLU A 66 4.71 -3.36 4.78
N ILE A 67 3.95 -2.55 5.52
CA ILE A 67 3.46 -2.89 6.86
C ILE A 67 2.61 -4.15 6.82
N ALA A 68 1.75 -4.28 5.81
CA ALA A 68 0.83 -5.40 5.68
C ALA A 68 1.52 -6.72 5.27
N LEU A 69 2.79 -6.65 4.83
CA LEU A 69 3.63 -7.83 4.56
C LEU A 69 4.56 -8.14 5.73
N LEU A 70 5.07 -7.12 6.43
CA LEU A 70 6.00 -7.27 7.54
C LEU A 70 5.31 -7.68 8.84
N ARG A 71 4.10 -7.18 9.03
CA ARG A 71 3.20 -7.66 10.06
C ARG A 71 2.36 -8.72 9.37
N ASP A 72 2.45 -9.98 9.80
CA ASP A 72 1.52 -11.06 9.42
C ASP A 72 0.11 -10.78 10.01
N THR A 73 -0.32 -9.53 9.88
CA THR A 73 -1.58 -9.00 10.34
C THR A 73 -2.45 -8.95 9.11
N ARG A 74 -3.41 -9.87 9.05
CA ARG A 74 -4.59 -9.73 8.19
C ARG A 74 -5.03 -8.28 8.23
N ALA A 75 -5.18 -7.66 7.06
CA ALA A 75 -5.74 -6.32 6.98
C ALA A 75 -7.06 -6.28 7.78
N PRO A 76 -7.35 -5.22 8.55
CA PRO A 76 -8.58 -5.15 9.31
C PRO A 76 -9.77 -5.36 8.37
N GLN A 77 -10.57 -6.40 8.62
CA GLN A 77 -11.75 -6.68 7.79
C GLN A 77 -12.66 -5.44 7.79
N PRO A 78 -13.20 -5.03 6.63
CA PRO A 78 -14.17 -3.96 6.60
C PRO A 78 -15.37 -4.34 7.47
N SER A 79 -15.64 -3.53 8.49
CA SER A 79 -16.82 -3.62 9.34
C SER A 79 -18.06 -3.73 8.44
N PRO A 80 -18.96 -4.72 8.64
CA PRO A 80 -20.17 -4.82 7.84
C PRO A 80 -20.99 -3.55 8.03
N ARG A 81 -21.25 -2.82 6.92
CA ARG A 81 -22.13 -1.64 6.96
C ARG A 81 -23.47 -2.07 7.56
N PRO A 82 -24.00 -1.39 8.59
CA PRO A 82 -25.34 -1.66 9.06
C PRO A 82 -26.31 -1.36 7.91
N ASN A 83 -27.15 -2.35 7.62
CA ASN A 83 -28.17 -2.26 6.59
C ASN A 83 -29.15 -1.13 6.96
N ARG A 84 -29.55 -0.36 5.95
CA ARG A 84 -30.41 0.82 6.03
C ARG A 84 -31.71 0.59 6.80
#